data_AF-A0A930RGA5-F1
#
_entry.id   AF-A0A930RGA5-F1
#
_cell.length_a   1.000
_cell.length_b   1.000
_cell.length_c   1.000
_cell.angle_alpha   90.00
_cell.angle_beta   90.00
_cell.angle_gamma   90.00
#
_symmetry.space_group_name_H-M   'P 1'
#
loop_
_entity.id
_entity.type
_entity.pdbx_description
1 polymer ?
#
loop_
_entity_poly.entity_id
_entity_poly.type
_entity_poly.pdbx_seq_one_letter_code
_entity_poly.pdbx_strand_id
1 'polypeptide(L)' 'MKDFSYEVTERIAVISRSADGKNTLELNRISYNGRPAKLDLRRWSREPGEEPRMHKGITLTDEEAAELGSVLVENRII' A
#
# COMPACT_ATOMS: atom_id res chain seq x y z
N MET A 1 11.73 -9.29 21.10
CA MET A 1 10.95 -9.03 19.86
C MET A 1 10.96 -7.52 19.69
N LYS A 2 11.35 -6.97 18.52
CA LYS A 2 11.18 -5.52 18.29
C LYS A 2 9.69 -5.27 18.03
N ASP A 3 9.11 -4.27 18.66
CA ASP A 3 7.74 -3.85 18.37
C ASP A 3 7.65 -3.48 16.88
N PHE A 4 6.60 -3.97 16.24
CA PHE A 4 6.30 -3.62 14.86
C PHE A 4 5.81 -2.17 14.81
N SER A 5 6.52 -1.31 14.09
CA SER A 5 6.06 0.05 13.79
C SER A 5 6.09 0.31 12.29
N TYR A 6 5.20 1.19 11.85
CA TYR A 6 5.17 1.67 10.49
C TYR A 6 4.81 3.15 10.46
N GLU A 7 5.27 3.84 9.42
CA GLU A 7 4.94 5.24 9.15
C GLU A 7 4.56 5.37 7.68
N VAL A 8 3.36 5.91 7.41
CA VAL A 8 2.93 6.26 6.06
C VAL A 8 3.56 7.61 5.68
N THR A 9 4.73 7.54 5.05
CA THR A 9 5.52 8.72 4.64
C THR A 9 4.89 9.47 3.47
N GLU A 10 4.14 8.79 2.60
CA GLU A 10 3.45 9.41 1.47
C GLU A 10 2.18 8.61 1.12
N ARG A 11 1.10 9.32 0.78
CA ARG A 11 -0.13 8.73 0.25
C ARG A 11 -0.23 9.02 -1.23
N ILE A 12 -0.15 7.98 -2.07
CA ILE A 12 -0.05 8.16 -3.53
C ILE A 12 -1.42 8.04 -4.18
N ALA A 13 -2.11 6.91 -3.99
CA ALA A 13 -3.37 6.67 -4.66
C ALA A 13 -4.29 5.71 -3.92
N VAL A 14 -5.61 5.92 -4.07
CA VAL A 14 -6.63 4.91 -3.75
C VAL A 14 -7.00 4.21 -5.06
N ILE A 15 -6.68 2.93 -5.17
CA ILE A 15 -6.90 2.12 -6.37
C ILE A 15 -8.36 1.65 -6.45
N SER A 16 -8.94 1.24 -5.32
CA SER A 16 -10.36 0.87 -5.26
C SER A 16 -10.93 1.01 -3.85
N ARG A 17 -12.25 1.02 -3.74
CA ARG A 17 -13.00 0.96 -2.48
C ARG A 17 -13.91 -0.27 -2.47
N SER A 18 -14.10 -0.89 -1.32
CA SER A 18 -15.15 -1.90 -1.13
C SER A 18 -16.54 -1.28 -1.25
N ALA A 19 -17.56 -2.10 -1.50
CA ALA A 19 -18.95 -1.65 -1.67
C ALA A 19 -19.49 -0.91 -0.43
N ASP A 20 -19.06 -1.32 0.77
CA ASP A 20 -19.39 -0.66 2.04
C ASP A 20 -18.54 0.60 2.32
N GLY A 21 -17.57 0.92 1.47
CA GLY A 21 -16.65 2.06 1.59
C GLY A 21 -15.62 1.95 2.71
N LYS A 22 -15.68 0.90 3.55
CA LYS A 22 -14.85 0.76 4.76
C LYS A 22 -13.41 0.37 4.43
N ASN A 23 -13.21 -0.37 3.35
CA ASN A 23 -11.91 -0.86 2.94
C ASN A 23 -11.47 -0.24 1.61
N THR A 24 -10.20 0.15 1.56
CA THR A 24 -9.57 0.75 0.38
C THR A 24 -8.35 -0.05 -0.03
N LEU A 25 -8.17 -0.33 -1.33
CA LEU A 25 -6.86 -0.74 -1.84
C LEU A 25 -6.07 0.53 -2.15
N GLU A 26 -4.90 0.68 -1.55
CA GLU A 26 -4.11 1.90 -1.63
C GLU A 26 -2.66 1.62 -1.99
N LEU A 27 -2.07 2.55 -2.74
CA LEU A 27 -0.65 2.64 -3.00
C LEU A 27 -0.09 3.78 -2.16
N ASN A 28 0.89 3.48 -1.31
CA ASN A 28 1.52 4.43 -0.39
C ASN A 28 3.04 4.21 -0.32
N ARG A 29 3.78 5.17 0.22
CA ARG A 29 5.15 4.95 0.72
C ARG A 29 5.13 4.70 2.20
N ILE A 30 5.70 3.58 2.65
CA ILE A 30 5.69 3.17 4.06
C ILE A 30 7.11 2.84 4.54
N SER A 31 7.51 3.48 5.62
CA SER A 31 8.68 3.13 6.43
C SER A 31 8.27 2.09 7.46
N TYR A 32 8.97 0.96 7.49
CA TYR A 32 8.74 -0.08 8.48
C TYR A 32 9.90 -0.15 9.45
N ASN A 33 9.60 -0.04 10.76
CA ASN A 33 10.59 -0.08 11.84
C ASN A 33 11.74 0.93 11.63
N GLY A 34 11.42 2.12 11.11
CA GLY A 34 12.39 3.21 10.87
C GLY A 34 13.33 2.98 9.68
N ARG A 35 13.05 2.00 8.81
CA ARG A 35 13.83 1.76 7.58
C ARG A 35 13.39 2.70 6.45
N PRO A 36 14.22 2.90 5.40
CA PRO A 36 13.83 3.67 4.24
C PRO A 36 12.47 3.23 3.68
N ALA A 37 11.63 4.22 3.36
CA ALA A 37 10.28 3.98 2.92
C ALA A 37 10.25 3.29 1.55
N LYS A 38 9.37 2.32 1.41
CA LYS A 38 9.15 1.55 0.18
C LYS A 38 7.73 1.73 -0.33
N LEU A 39 7.50 1.42 -1.60
CA LEU A 39 6.14 1.33 -2.13
C LEU A 39 5.40 0.18 -1.47
N ASP A 40 4.14 0.40 -1.15
CA ASP A 40 3.28 -0.58 -0.50
C ASP A 40 1.90 -0.51 -1.11
N LEU A 41 1.47 -1.62 -1.74
CA LEU A 41 0.15 -1.79 -2.31
C LEU A 41 -0.65 -2.73 -1.42
N ARG A 42 -1.65 -2.19 -0.72
CA ARG A 42 -2.36 -2.94 0.32
C ARG A 42 -3.78 -2.48 0.55
N ARG A 43 -4.60 -3.40 1.05
CA ARG A 43 -5.91 -3.08 1.60
C ARG A 43 -5.83 -2.49 3.02
N TRP A 44 -6.47 -1.35 3.21
CA TRP A 44 -6.63 -0.65 4.47
C TRP A 44 -8.09 -0.64 4.89
N SER A 45 -8.34 -0.72 6.19
CA SER A 45 -9.64 -0.33 6.77
C SER A 45 -9.53 1.10 7.29
N ARG A 46 -10.44 1.97 6.85
CA ARG A 46 -10.52 3.40 7.22
C ARG A 46 -11.91 3.72 7.77
N GLU A 47 -12.32 3.02 8.82
CA GLU A 47 -13.58 3.33 9.48
C GLU A 47 -13.49 4.66 10.25
N PRO A 48 -14.47 5.57 10.11
CA PRO A 48 -14.50 6.81 10.88
C PRO A 48 -14.49 6.52 12.39
N GLY A 49 -13.56 7.15 13.11
CA GLY A 49 -13.42 6.97 14.56
C GLY A 49 -12.54 5.80 15.00
N GLU A 50 -11.99 5.02 14.06
CA GLU A 50 -11.01 3.98 14.34
C GLU A 50 -9.63 4.32 13.78
N GLU A 51 -8.58 3.79 14.42
CA GLU A 51 -7.24 3.85 13.84
C GLU A 51 -7.19 3.03 12.54
N PRO A 52 -6.53 3.54 11.47
CA PRO A 52 -6.39 2.80 10.23
C PRO A 52 -5.73 1.43 10.43
N ARG A 53 -6.36 0.38 9.92
CA ARG A 53 -5.86 -1.00 10.04
C ARG A 53 -5.32 -1.51 8.72
N MET A 54 -4.15 -2.13 8.78
CA MET A 54 -3.47 -2.73 7.63
C MET A 54 -3.91 -4.17 7.45
N HIS A 55 -4.35 -4.54 6.24
CA HIS A 55 -4.66 -5.93 5.89
C HIS A 55 -3.56 -6.53 4.99
N LYS A 56 -3.90 -7.59 4.23
CA LYS A 56 -2.98 -8.20 3.27
C LYS A 56 -2.60 -7.21 2.18
N GLY A 57 -1.34 -7.27 1.77
CA GLY A 57 -0.77 -6.47 0.70
C GLY A 57 0.66 -6.89 0.41
N ILE A 58 1.33 -6.10 -0.42
CA ILE A 58 2.72 -6.33 -0.82
C ILE A 58 3.51 -5.03 -0.69
N THR A 59 4.72 -5.14 -0.16
CA THR A 59 5.71 -4.07 -0.20
C THR A 59 6.66 -4.35 -1.34
N LEU A 60 6.96 -3.34 -2.15
CA LEU A 60 7.80 -3.40 -3.34
C LEU A 60 8.99 -2.46 -3.17
N THR A 61 10.17 -2.89 -3.63
CA THR A 61 11.23 -1.93 -3.95
C THR A 61 10.84 -1.06 -5.15
N ASP A 62 11.62 -0.02 -5.40
CA ASP A 62 11.39 0.84 -6.57
C ASP A 62 11.58 0.08 -7.88
N GLU A 63 12.55 -0.83 -7.91
CA GLU A 63 12.82 -1.70 -9.05
C GLU A 63 11.67 -2.70 -9.29
N GLU A 64 11.18 -3.35 -8.22
CA GLU A 64 10.03 -4.27 -8.32
C GLU A 64 8.77 -3.57 -8.80
N ALA A 65 8.53 -2.33 -8.34
CA ALA A 65 7.39 -1.53 -8.75
C ALA A 65 7.51 -1.07 -10.22
N ALA A 66 8.70 -0.66 -10.66
CA ALA A 66 8.95 -0.28 -12.04
C ALA A 66 8.73 -1.47 -12.99
N GLU A 67 9.27 -2.64 -12.65
CA GLU A 67 9.09 -3.86 -13.44
C GLU A 67 7.62 -4.30 -13.50
N LEU A 68 6.92 -4.27 -12.36
CA LEU A 68 5.48 -4.55 -12.33
C LEU A 68 4.69 -3.60 -13.23
N GLY A 69 5.03 -2.30 -13.21
CA GLY A 69 4.44 -1.30 -14.09
C GLY A 69 4.64 -1.64 -15.56
N SER A 70 5.86 -1.97 -15.96
CA SER A 70 6.20 -2.38 -17.34
C SER A 70 5.40 -3.60 -17.78
N VAL A 71 5.37 -4.67 -16.97
CA VAL A 71 4.65 -5.91 -17.28
C VAL A 71 3.16 -5.66 -17.48
N LEU A 72 2.53 -4.83 -16.65
CA LEU A 72 1.11 -4.50 -16.78
C LEU A 72 0.80 -3.80 -18.11
N VAL A 73 1.65 -2.86 -18.52
CA VAL A 73 1.49 -2.09 -19.76
C VAL A 73 1.76 -2.96 -20.99
N GLU A 74 2.89 -3.68 -21.01
CA GLU A 74 3.33 -4.49 -22.15
C GLU A 74 2.34 -5.62 -22.48
N ASN A 75 1.78 -6.25 -21.44
CA ASN A 75 0.82 -7.34 -21.60
C ASN A 75 -0.63 -6.87 -21.78
N ARG A 76 -0.89 -5.56 -21.83
CA ARG A 76 -2.24 -4.97 -21.93
C ARG A 76 -3.20 -5.56 -20.88
N ILE A 77 -2.72 -5.64 -19.63
CA ILE A 77 -3.56 -6.00 -18.47
C ILE A 77 -4.44 -4.80 -18.04
N ILE A 78 -4.31 -3.68 -18.77
CA ILE A 78 -5.03 -2.42 -18.63
C ILE A 78 -5.90 -2.13 -19.86
#